data_AF-A0AAV3Y342-F1
#
_entry.id   AF-A0AAV3Y342-F1
#
_cell.length_a   1.000
_cell.length_b   1.000
_cell.length_c   1.000
_cell.angle_alpha   90.00
_cell.angle_beta   90.00
_cell.angle_gamma   90.00
#
_symmetry.space_group_name_H-M   'P 1'
#
loop_
_entity.id
_entity.type
_entity.pdbx_description
1 polymer ?
#
loop_
_entity_poly.entity_id
_entity_poly.type
_entity_poly.pdbx_seq_one_letter_code
_entity_poly.pdbx_strand_id
1 'polypeptide(L)'
;MRRGIQIQQIILMLNIDKEFSPLEQCSMEGMDVHAARFSSLLNNLRKKGLDLLNYRNMAFDEDFDKFLELIEDLKAQLQKFMNTTLVGLKHSLDRLDMMNRFSALNLSFLDIEEGYMNILTIYVVELEQMMQIYERDKDDPAIPWNLPPISGRIYWVRHMLTHIAEPLFRLQKSRPSVMKTPEGKRITYKYNKFAFVLAKTEVLFHVAWFKSLDAASDCLQVPILARHPVTKDALINFDPYVFEVVKEAFYMVKLGLPVPRAIINIIHACTSIITTYRKLQMQLVEYDHLKQAIPEMFWPLMQPSIFKIDSLFYPAFTSITWTSLELPAFFKDLEKAFREMGLFIKTVCDIKYSRIDAKLNQIADTPMCYVPSTEPWTVAEFMQNTKEHTLALGENLNKMNKMICDTVYELLRFFVNNAFQEYKAIESMYAQDQKIADHESRLRNHRRRNSFPMVFRDCQLLMVLEDYQATTFSFLVFSYYVLIRVECRSSMIFTERIIKMIAVNY
;
A
#
# COMPACT_ATOMS: atom_id res chain seq x y z
N MET A 1 27.52 -50.16 -72.88
CA MET A 1 27.94 -48.96 -72.11
C MET A 1 26.86 -47.90 -72.03
N ARG A 2 26.39 -47.29 -73.14
CA ARG A 2 25.39 -46.19 -73.10
C ARG A 2 24.07 -46.50 -72.37
N ARG A 3 23.49 -47.69 -72.55
CA ARG A 3 22.30 -48.10 -71.76
C ARG A 3 22.53 -48.09 -70.25
N GLY A 4 23.74 -48.41 -69.78
CA GLY A 4 24.07 -48.38 -68.35
C GLY A 4 24.20 -46.96 -67.80
N ILE A 5 24.75 -46.04 -68.61
CA ILE A 5 24.88 -44.62 -68.29
C ILE A 5 23.47 -43.99 -68.16
N GLN A 6 22.57 -44.32 -69.08
CA GLN A 6 21.22 -43.76 -69.07
C GLN A 6 20.36 -44.27 -67.90
N ILE A 7 20.53 -45.54 -67.52
CA ILE A 7 19.91 -46.09 -66.30
C ILE A 7 20.46 -45.38 -65.05
N GLN A 8 21.77 -45.07 -65.00
CA GLN A 8 22.35 -44.29 -63.90
C GLN A 8 21.80 -42.85 -63.83
N GLN A 9 21.60 -42.18 -64.96
CA GLN A 9 21.00 -40.84 -65.02
C GLN A 9 19.55 -40.85 -64.49
N ILE A 10 18.77 -41.87 -64.82
CA ILE A 10 17.39 -42.03 -64.31
C ILE A 10 17.39 -42.31 -62.80
N ILE A 11 18.32 -43.12 -62.30
CA ILE A 11 18.47 -43.37 -60.86
C ILE A 11 18.86 -42.07 -60.13
N LEU A 12 19.77 -41.28 -60.70
CA LEU A 12 20.13 -39.97 -60.17
C LEU A 12 18.93 -39.02 -60.12
N MET A 13 18.12 -38.98 -61.18
CA MET A 13 16.90 -38.18 -61.21
C MET A 13 15.91 -38.58 -60.11
N LEU A 14 15.70 -39.88 -59.88
CA LEU A 14 14.83 -40.39 -58.83
C LEU A 14 15.38 -40.14 -57.42
N ASN A 15 16.71 -40.13 -57.26
CA ASN A 15 17.33 -39.76 -56.00
C ASN A 15 17.16 -38.26 -55.72
N ILE A 16 17.29 -37.41 -56.74
CA ILE A 16 17.05 -35.96 -56.61
C ILE A 16 15.57 -35.68 -56.31
N ASP A 17 14.63 -36.37 -56.96
CA ASP A 17 13.19 -36.27 -56.66
C ASP A 17 12.90 -36.63 -55.19
N LYS A 18 13.57 -37.67 -54.67
CA LYS A 18 13.48 -38.05 -53.25
C LYS A 18 14.13 -37.04 -52.30
N GLU A 19 15.29 -36.48 -52.66
CA GLU A 19 15.98 -35.48 -51.83
C GLU A 19 15.16 -34.19 -51.71
N PHE A 20 14.43 -33.79 -52.77
CA PHE A 20 13.64 -32.56 -52.79
C PHE A 20 12.17 -32.76 -52.36
N SER A 21 11.70 -34.00 -52.21
CA SER A 21 10.35 -34.32 -51.74
C SER A 21 9.93 -33.63 -50.43
N PRO A 22 10.82 -33.43 -49.42
CA PRO A 22 10.48 -32.70 -48.19
C PRO A 22 10.15 -31.21 -48.41
N LEU A 23 10.59 -30.61 -49.52
CA LEU A 23 10.34 -29.19 -49.82
C LEU A 23 8.86 -28.91 -50.10
N GLU A 24 8.12 -29.88 -50.65
CA GLU A 24 6.69 -29.73 -50.95
C GLU A 24 5.82 -29.72 -49.68
N GLN A 25 6.35 -30.24 -48.56
CA GLN A 25 5.65 -30.30 -47.27
C GLN A 25 6.03 -29.15 -46.33
N CYS A 26 7.00 -28.32 -46.72
CA CYS A 26 7.53 -27.27 -45.86
C CYS A 26 6.80 -25.94 -46.03
N SER A 27 5.95 -25.59 -45.06
CA SER A 27 5.27 -24.29 -44.98
C SER A 27 6.18 -23.19 -44.39
N MET A 28 7.41 -23.06 -44.89
CA MET A 28 8.28 -21.94 -44.54
C MET A 28 8.06 -20.81 -45.54
N GLU A 29 7.85 -19.59 -45.03
CA GLU A 29 7.60 -18.41 -45.87
C GLU A 29 8.75 -18.18 -46.87
N GLY A 30 8.44 -18.15 -48.16
CA GLY A 30 9.42 -18.03 -49.25
C GLY A 30 9.94 -19.37 -49.81
N MET A 31 9.69 -20.50 -49.15
CA MET A 31 10.07 -21.83 -49.64
C MET A 31 9.18 -22.28 -50.83
N ASP A 32 7.94 -21.80 -50.89
CA ASP A 32 6.98 -22.11 -51.96
C ASP A 32 7.51 -21.76 -53.36
N VAL A 33 8.29 -20.68 -53.47
CA VAL A 33 8.89 -20.25 -54.75
C VAL A 33 9.93 -21.26 -55.23
N HIS A 34 10.73 -21.80 -54.31
CA HIS A 34 11.75 -22.80 -54.61
C HIS A 34 11.11 -24.18 -54.89
N ALA A 35 10.07 -24.55 -54.14
CA ALA A 35 9.28 -25.75 -54.40
C ALA A 35 8.59 -25.69 -55.78
N ALA A 36 7.91 -24.58 -56.10
CA ALA A 36 7.26 -24.40 -57.40
C ALA A 36 8.27 -24.39 -58.57
N ARG A 37 9.46 -23.82 -58.37
CA ARG A 37 10.54 -23.85 -59.35
C ARG A 37 11.05 -25.28 -59.57
N PHE A 38 11.21 -26.07 -58.51
CA PHE A 38 11.56 -27.49 -58.60
C PHE A 38 10.50 -28.30 -59.34
N SER A 39 9.22 -28.16 -58.97
CA SER A 39 8.11 -28.86 -59.64
C SER A 39 7.99 -28.44 -61.12
N SER A 40 8.29 -27.19 -61.47
CA SER A 40 8.35 -26.72 -62.87
C SER A 40 9.48 -27.40 -63.64
N LEU A 41 10.69 -27.49 -63.07
CA LEU A 41 11.83 -28.18 -63.69
C LEU A 41 11.55 -29.67 -63.93
N LEU A 42 10.97 -30.35 -62.93
CA LEU A 42 10.54 -31.74 -63.05
C LEU A 42 9.44 -31.93 -64.11
N ASN A 43 8.47 -31.02 -64.16
CA ASN A 43 7.41 -31.06 -65.16
C ASN A 43 7.92 -30.76 -66.57
N ASN A 44 8.93 -29.90 -66.74
CA ASN A 44 9.53 -29.61 -68.03
C ASN A 44 10.31 -30.83 -68.58
N LEU A 45 10.96 -31.60 -67.71
CA LEU A 45 11.54 -32.89 -68.08
C LEU A 45 10.48 -33.94 -68.40
N ARG A 46 9.41 -34.04 -67.60
CA ARG A 46 8.31 -35.00 -67.82
C ARG A 46 7.52 -34.71 -69.11
N LYS A 47 7.25 -33.43 -69.41
CA LYS A 47 6.47 -33.00 -70.59
C LYS A 47 7.19 -33.17 -71.91
N LYS A 48 8.53 -33.12 -71.91
CA LYS A 48 9.32 -33.27 -73.14
C LYS A 48 9.33 -34.70 -73.71
N GLY A 49 8.76 -35.68 -73.01
CA GLY A 49 8.33 -36.96 -73.60
C GLY A 49 9.42 -37.69 -74.41
N LEU A 50 10.69 -37.51 -74.05
CA LEU A 50 11.78 -38.27 -74.64
C LEU A 50 11.73 -39.66 -74.04
N ASP A 51 11.70 -40.68 -74.90
CA ASP A 51 11.77 -42.07 -74.49
C ASP A 51 13.07 -42.31 -73.70
N LEU A 52 12.93 -42.36 -72.38
CA LEU A 52 14.02 -42.43 -71.39
C LEU A 52 14.92 -43.65 -71.59
N LEU A 53 14.48 -44.63 -72.37
CA LEU A 53 15.18 -45.89 -72.67
C LEU A 53 15.89 -45.87 -74.04
N ASN A 54 15.73 -44.80 -74.83
CA ASN A 54 16.22 -44.73 -76.20
C ASN A 54 17.63 -44.14 -76.29
N TYR A 55 18.63 -45.01 -76.11
CA TYR A 55 20.08 -44.75 -76.09
C TYR A 55 20.70 -44.13 -77.36
N ARG A 56 19.89 -43.81 -78.37
CA ARG A 56 20.31 -43.20 -79.64
C ARG A 56 20.13 -41.68 -79.66
N ASN A 57 19.39 -41.11 -78.72
CA ASN A 57 19.06 -39.69 -78.74
C ASN A 57 19.99 -38.87 -77.82
N MET A 58 20.96 -38.16 -78.40
CA MET A 58 21.88 -37.29 -77.64
C MET A 58 21.19 -36.05 -77.06
N ALA A 59 19.97 -35.72 -77.51
CA ALA A 59 19.21 -34.60 -76.96
C ALA A 59 18.80 -34.82 -75.49
N PHE A 60 18.70 -36.09 -75.05
CA PHE A 60 18.41 -36.41 -73.66
C PHE A 60 19.61 -36.12 -72.74
N ASP A 61 20.83 -36.45 -73.20
CA ASP A 61 22.05 -36.16 -72.44
C ASP A 61 22.25 -34.64 -72.28
N GLU A 62 22.06 -33.86 -73.35
CA GLU A 62 22.15 -32.39 -73.30
C GLU A 62 21.06 -31.74 -72.41
N ASP A 63 19.83 -32.26 -72.45
CA ASP A 63 18.74 -31.76 -71.59
C ASP A 63 18.90 -32.21 -70.13
N PHE A 64 19.52 -33.37 -69.89
CA PHE A 64 19.86 -33.85 -68.55
C PHE A 64 21.01 -33.04 -67.94
N ASP A 65 22.04 -32.71 -68.70
CA ASP A 65 23.14 -31.85 -68.27
C ASP A 65 22.62 -30.44 -67.90
N LYS A 66 21.74 -29.86 -68.73
CA LYS A 66 21.06 -28.59 -68.41
C LYS A 66 20.19 -28.69 -67.15
N PHE A 67 19.54 -29.82 -66.92
CA PHE A 67 18.77 -30.04 -65.70
C PHE A 67 19.66 -30.12 -64.46
N LEU A 68 20.80 -30.79 -64.55
CA LEU A 68 21.78 -30.83 -63.46
C LEU A 68 22.32 -29.42 -63.15
N GLU A 69 22.65 -28.62 -64.17
CA GLU A 69 23.05 -27.22 -63.97
C GLU A 69 21.96 -26.40 -63.26
N LEU A 70 20.69 -26.56 -63.66
CA LEU A 70 19.56 -25.86 -63.04
C LEU A 70 19.27 -26.34 -61.60
N ILE A 71 19.55 -27.61 -61.28
CA ILE A 71 19.46 -28.11 -59.91
C ILE A 71 20.60 -27.57 -59.05
N GLU A 72 21.82 -27.51 -59.55
CA GLU A 72 22.93 -26.91 -58.81
C GLU A 72 22.70 -25.40 -58.56
N ASP A 73 22.14 -24.66 -59.52
CA ASP A 73 21.67 -23.28 -59.30
C ASP A 73 20.58 -23.22 -58.21
N LEU A 74 19.62 -24.15 -58.22
CA LEU A 74 18.57 -24.21 -57.20
C LEU A 74 19.13 -24.54 -55.81
N LYS A 75 20.09 -25.46 -55.70
CA LYS A 75 20.80 -25.78 -54.44
C LYS A 75 21.55 -24.56 -53.92
N ALA A 76 22.27 -23.86 -54.78
CA ALA A 76 22.99 -22.63 -54.42
C ALA A 76 22.03 -21.52 -53.96
N GLN A 77 20.87 -21.39 -54.60
CA GLN A 77 19.83 -20.45 -54.19
C GLN A 77 19.19 -20.82 -52.86
N LEU A 78 18.94 -22.11 -52.60
CA LEU A 78 18.44 -22.58 -51.30
C LEU A 78 19.44 -22.33 -50.17
N GLN A 79 20.73 -22.54 -50.42
CA GLN A 79 21.79 -22.22 -49.48
C GLN A 79 21.84 -20.70 -49.20
N LYS A 80 21.74 -19.87 -50.24
CA LYS A 80 21.66 -18.41 -50.11
C LYS A 80 20.41 -17.96 -49.36
N PHE A 81 19.27 -18.61 -49.60
CA PHE A 81 18.01 -18.35 -48.92
C PHE A 81 18.11 -18.67 -47.43
N MET A 82 18.69 -19.83 -47.06
CA MET A 82 18.97 -20.19 -45.68
C MET A 82 19.84 -19.13 -44.99
N ASN A 83 20.96 -18.72 -45.61
CA ASN A 83 21.83 -17.71 -45.02
C ASN A 83 21.13 -16.35 -44.87
N THR A 84 20.33 -15.94 -45.85
CA THR A 84 19.61 -14.65 -45.81
C THR A 84 18.52 -14.65 -44.73
N THR A 85 17.76 -15.74 -44.61
CA THR A 85 16.71 -15.88 -43.58
C THR A 85 17.31 -15.91 -42.18
N LEU A 86 18.43 -16.60 -41.97
CA LEU A 86 19.13 -16.62 -40.68
C LEU A 86 19.70 -15.26 -40.30
N VAL A 87 20.20 -14.48 -41.25
CA VAL A 87 20.71 -13.12 -41.00
C VAL A 87 19.59 -12.15 -40.65
N GLY A 88 18.40 -12.32 -41.23
CA GLY A 88 17.23 -11.47 -40.96
C GLY A 88 16.70 -11.56 -39.52
N LEU A 89 16.90 -12.70 -38.85
CA LEU A 89 16.46 -12.92 -37.47
C LEU A 89 17.45 -12.28 -36.49
N LYS A 90 16.99 -11.58 -35.45
CA LYS A 90 17.90 -10.89 -34.52
C LYS A 90 18.43 -11.78 -33.40
N HIS A 91 17.58 -12.65 -32.86
CA HIS A 91 17.90 -13.40 -31.64
C HIS A 91 18.40 -14.81 -31.92
N SER A 92 19.27 -15.33 -31.04
CA SER A 92 19.82 -16.69 -31.17
C SER A 92 18.75 -17.77 -31.12
N LEU A 93 17.71 -17.61 -30.28
CA LEU A 93 16.58 -18.55 -30.17
C LEU A 93 15.77 -18.65 -31.46
N ASP A 94 15.44 -17.52 -32.09
CA ASP A 94 14.68 -17.50 -33.34
C ASP A 94 15.48 -18.17 -34.47
N ARG A 95 16.78 -17.87 -34.52
CA ARG A 95 17.71 -18.51 -35.49
C ARG A 95 17.82 -20.01 -35.23
N LEU A 96 17.81 -20.45 -33.98
CA LEU A 96 17.80 -21.87 -33.62
C LEU A 96 16.53 -22.57 -34.05
N ASP A 97 15.37 -21.98 -33.81
CA ASP A 97 14.09 -22.57 -34.19
C ASP A 97 13.96 -22.66 -35.72
N MET A 98 14.44 -21.64 -36.44
CA MET A 98 14.51 -21.69 -37.90
C MET A 98 15.53 -22.73 -38.40
N MET A 99 16.71 -22.82 -37.78
CA MET A 99 17.72 -23.81 -38.12
C MET A 99 17.25 -25.24 -37.87
N ASN A 100 16.50 -25.48 -36.79
CA ASN A 100 15.91 -26.78 -36.52
C ASN A 100 14.93 -27.19 -37.63
N ARG A 101 14.16 -26.24 -38.19
CA ARG A 101 13.28 -26.49 -39.36
C ARG A 101 14.09 -26.83 -40.61
N PHE A 102 15.17 -26.11 -40.90
CA PHE A 102 16.08 -26.45 -42.00
C PHE A 102 16.77 -27.81 -41.80
N SER A 103 17.10 -28.17 -40.56
CA SER A 103 17.68 -29.48 -40.26
C SER A 103 16.68 -30.62 -40.44
N ALA A 104 15.39 -30.37 -40.21
CA ALA A 104 14.33 -31.35 -40.42
C ALA A 104 14.10 -31.68 -41.91
N LEU A 105 14.49 -30.79 -42.83
CA LEU A 105 14.44 -31.03 -44.27
C LEU A 105 15.46 -32.09 -44.74
N ASN A 106 16.50 -32.41 -43.94
CA ASN A 106 17.52 -33.41 -44.24
C ASN A 106 18.17 -33.28 -45.64
N LEU A 107 18.31 -32.04 -46.13
CA LEU A 107 18.97 -31.76 -47.41
C LEU A 107 20.49 -31.87 -47.23
N SER A 108 21.09 -32.84 -47.91
CA SER A 108 22.52 -33.18 -47.84
C SER A 108 23.46 -32.05 -48.27
N PHE A 109 22.96 -31.11 -49.08
CA PHE A 109 23.72 -29.98 -49.64
C PHE A 109 23.65 -28.69 -48.82
N LEU A 110 22.81 -28.64 -47.78
CA LEU A 110 22.75 -27.45 -46.92
C LEU A 110 23.92 -27.48 -45.92
N ASP A 111 24.66 -26.38 -45.83
CA ASP A 111 25.70 -26.24 -44.80
C ASP A 111 25.09 -25.87 -43.45
N ILE A 112 24.51 -26.88 -42.82
CA ILE A 112 23.85 -26.74 -41.52
C ILE A 112 24.89 -26.50 -40.41
N GLU A 113 26.13 -27.02 -40.55
CA GLU A 113 27.18 -26.84 -39.53
C GLU A 113 27.69 -25.40 -39.48
N GLU A 114 27.99 -24.77 -40.63
CA GLU A 114 28.34 -23.34 -40.68
C GLU A 114 27.22 -22.46 -40.12
N GLY A 115 25.97 -22.81 -40.41
CA GLY A 115 24.80 -22.15 -39.85
C GLY A 115 24.74 -22.18 -38.32
N TYR A 116 24.98 -23.34 -37.69
CA TYR A 116 25.03 -23.45 -36.23
C TYR A 116 26.25 -22.73 -35.62
N MET A 117 27.39 -22.72 -36.31
CA MET A 117 28.56 -21.92 -35.89
C MET A 117 28.26 -20.42 -35.91
N ASN A 118 27.54 -19.94 -36.92
CA ASN A 118 27.08 -18.56 -36.96
C ASN A 118 26.15 -18.25 -35.77
N ILE A 119 25.20 -19.13 -35.45
CA ILE A 119 24.33 -18.98 -34.26
C ILE A 119 25.16 -18.86 -32.96
N LEU A 120 26.22 -19.66 -32.82
CA LEU A 120 27.11 -19.56 -31.65
C LEU A 120 27.76 -18.17 -31.52
N THR A 121 28.21 -17.57 -32.63
CA THR A 121 28.83 -16.24 -32.58
C THR A 121 27.85 -15.16 -32.10
N ILE A 122 26.58 -15.25 -32.51
CA ILE A 122 25.53 -14.33 -32.09
C ILE A 122 25.17 -14.54 -30.62
N TYR A 123 25.08 -15.79 -30.18
CA TYR A 123 24.86 -16.09 -28.77
C TYR A 123 25.98 -15.54 -27.87
N VAL A 124 27.24 -15.50 -28.34
CA VAL A 124 28.32 -14.85 -27.60
C VAL A 124 28.04 -13.36 -27.39
N VAL A 125 27.58 -12.67 -28.44
CA VAL A 125 27.24 -11.25 -28.37
C VAL A 125 26.06 -11.02 -27.43
N GLU A 126 25.01 -11.84 -27.51
CA GLU A 126 23.86 -11.76 -26.59
C GLU A 126 24.26 -12.03 -25.13
N LEU A 127 25.15 -13.00 -24.89
CA LEU A 127 25.66 -13.30 -23.56
C LEU A 127 26.45 -12.10 -23.00
N GLU A 128 27.29 -11.46 -23.82
CA GLU A 128 28.04 -10.26 -23.42
C GLU A 128 27.12 -9.07 -23.15
N GLN A 129 26.07 -8.88 -23.94
CA GLN A 129 25.03 -7.87 -23.68
C GLN A 129 24.32 -8.12 -22.35
N MET A 130 23.94 -9.37 -22.06
CA MET A 130 23.32 -9.71 -20.77
C MET A 130 24.26 -9.48 -19.59
N MET A 131 25.55 -9.75 -19.74
CA MET A 131 26.56 -9.42 -18.71
C MET A 131 26.68 -7.91 -18.48
N GLN A 132 26.62 -7.10 -19.55
CA GLN A 132 26.64 -5.64 -19.43
C GLN A 132 25.40 -5.08 -18.75
N ILE A 133 24.21 -5.60 -19.09
CA ILE A 133 22.95 -5.24 -18.43
C ILE A 133 23.04 -5.58 -16.94
N TYR A 134 23.58 -6.77 -16.62
CA TYR A 134 23.77 -7.17 -15.24
C TYR A 134 24.67 -6.21 -14.46
N GLU A 135 25.85 -5.88 -14.98
CA GLU A 135 26.77 -4.96 -14.28
C GLU A 135 26.22 -3.54 -14.14
N ARG A 136 25.41 -3.08 -15.10
CA ARG A 136 24.78 -1.77 -15.06
C ARG A 136 23.65 -1.70 -14.03
N ASP A 137 22.80 -2.72 -13.98
CA ASP A 137 21.53 -2.68 -13.24
C ASP A 137 21.54 -3.52 -11.96
N LYS A 138 22.67 -4.13 -11.57
CA LYS A 138 22.76 -5.02 -10.39
C LYS A 138 22.32 -4.37 -9.07
N ASP A 139 22.52 -3.07 -8.92
CA ASP A 139 22.22 -2.34 -7.69
C ASP A 139 20.74 -1.97 -7.59
N ASP A 140 20.12 -1.66 -8.74
CA ASP A 140 18.70 -1.33 -8.87
C ASP A 140 18.12 -1.90 -10.19
N PRO A 141 17.75 -3.20 -10.19
CA PRO A 141 17.23 -3.82 -11.40
C PRO A 141 15.82 -3.33 -11.72
N ALA A 142 15.48 -3.31 -13.00
CA ALA A 142 14.12 -3.03 -13.45
C ALA A 142 13.17 -4.15 -13.02
N ILE A 143 12.47 -3.94 -11.91
CA ILE A 143 11.52 -4.90 -11.34
C ILE A 143 10.12 -4.65 -11.90
N PRO A 144 9.35 -5.69 -12.27
CA PRO A 144 7.97 -5.51 -12.69
C PRO A 144 7.08 -4.89 -11.60
N TRP A 145 6.06 -4.16 -12.02
CA TRP A 145 5.16 -3.46 -11.09
C TRP A 145 4.54 -4.42 -10.06
N ASN A 146 4.44 -3.95 -8.81
CA ASN A 146 3.86 -4.68 -7.66
C ASN A 146 4.66 -5.90 -7.18
N LEU A 147 5.92 -6.08 -7.60
CA LEU A 147 6.85 -7.01 -6.93
C LEU A 147 7.60 -6.27 -5.81
N PRO A 148 7.76 -6.90 -4.63
CA PRO A 148 8.62 -6.38 -3.58
C PRO A 148 10.09 -6.30 -4.03
N PRO A 149 10.92 -5.45 -3.41
CA PRO A 149 12.26 -5.17 -3.89
C PRO A 149 13.20 -6.38 -3.84
N ILE A 150 13.24 -7.17 -2.75
CA ILE A 150 14.18 -8.29 -2.65
C ILE A 150 13.71 -9.47 -3.52
N SER A 151 12.42 -9.81 -3.45
CA SER A 151 11.85 -10.85 -4.31
C SER A 151 11.93 -10.50 -5.80
N GLY A 152 11.79 -9.21 -6.15
CA GLY A 152 11.95 -8.70 -7.50
C GLY A 152 13.38 -8.83 -8.02
N ARG A 153 14.38 -8.51 -7.19
CA ARG A 153 15.81 -8.71 -7.51
C ARG A 153 16.12 -10.20 -7.79
N ILE A 154 15.61 -11.10 -6.95
CA ILE A 154 15.76 -12.55 -7.15
C ILE A 154 15.09 -13.00 -8.45
N TYR A 155 13.87 -12.53 -8.70
CA TYR A 155 13.14 -12.83 -9.93
C TYR A 155 13.92 -12.38 -11.17
N TRP A 156 14.49 -11.16 -11.14
CA TRP A 156 15.31 -10.62 -12.22
C TRP A 156 16.56 -11.47 -12.49
N VAL A 157 17.31 -11.84 -11.43
CA VAL A 157 18.49 -12.72 -11.55
C VAL A 157 18.11 -14.08 -12.16
N ARG A 158 17.00 -14.69 -11.71
CA ARG A 158 16.51 -15.95 -12.27
C ARG A 158 16.06 -15.82 -13.70
N HIS A 159 15.36 -14.73 -14.04
CA HIS A 159 14.94 -14.45 -15.39
C HIS A 159 16.15 -14.36 -16.32
N MET A 160 17.19 -13.60 -15.94
CA MET A 160 18.45 -13.55 -16.67
C MET A 160 19.08 -14.94 -16.81
N LEU A 161 19.15 -15.72 -15.73
CA LEU A 161 19.71 -17.07 -15.76
C LEU A 161 18.96 -17.98 -16.74
N THR A 162 17.62 -17.97 -16.71
CA THR A 162 16.80 -18.74 -17.66
C THR A 162 17.00 -18.28 -19.10
N HIS A 163 17.10 -16.97 -19.34
CA HIS A 163 17.30 -16.40 -20.65
C HIS A 163 18.66 -16.80 -21.25
N ILE A 164 19.74 -16.81 -20.46
CA ILE A 164 21.06 -17.24 -20.97
C ILE A 164 21.17 -18.76 -21.12
N ALA A 165 20.38 -19.52 -20.36
CA ALA A 165 20.43 -20.98 -20.34
C ALA A 165 19.67 -21.62 -21.52
N GLU A 166 18.49 -21.08 -21.87
CA GLU A 166 17.61 -21.65 -22.91
C GLU A 166 18.31 -21.85 -24.27
N PRO A 167 19.04 -20.86 -24.84
CA PRO A 167 19.70 -21.05 -26.14
C PRO A 167 20.79 -22.11 -26.08
N LEU A 168 21.55 -22.15 -24.98
CA LEU A 168 22.67 -23.07 -24.79
C LEU A 168 22.19 -24.52 -24.68
N PHE A 169 21.14 -24.77 -23.90
CA PHE A 169 20.57 -26.11 -23.76
C PHE A 169 19.91 -26.61 -25.04
N ARG A 170 19.23 -25.72 -25.78
CA ARG A 170 18.69 -26.07 -27.11
C ARG A 170 19.80 -26.41 -28.10
N LEU A 171 20.86 -25.59 -28.17
CA LEU A 171 22.05 -25.87 -28.99
C LEU A 171 22.67 -27.23 -28.66
N GLN A 172 22.84 -27.52 -27.37
CA GLN A 172 23.39 -28.79 -26.90
C GLN A 172 22.51 -29.98 -27.28
N LYS A 173 21.18 -29.83 -27.27
CA LYS A 173 20.22 -30.87 -27.65
C LYS A 173 20.16 -31.08 -29.16
N SER A 174 20.10 -30.00 -29.95
CA SER A 174 19.96 -30.06 -31.41
C SER A 174 21.22 -30.58 -32.09
N ARG A 175 22.41 -30.07 -31.72
CA ARG A 175 23.69 -30.54 -32.29
C ARG A 175 24.83 -30.53 -31.26
N PRO A 176 25.07 -31.68 -30.59
CA PRO A 176 26.20 -31.83 -29.68
C PRO A 176 27.59 -31.71 -30.35
N SER A 177 27.68 -31.90 -31.67
CA SER A 177 28.94 -31.79 -32.45
C SER A 177 29.53 -30.39 -32.37
N VAL A 178 28.70 -29.38 -32.63
CA VAL A 178 29.04 -27.96 -32.62
C VAL A 178 29.52 -27.51 -31.24
N MET A 179 29.01 -28.11 -30.16
CA MET A 179 29.41 -27.77 -28.80
C MET A 179 30.79 -28.35 -28.39
N LYS A 180 31.25 -29.41 -29.06
CA LYS A 180 32.58 -30.01 -28.82
C LYS A 180 33.72 -29.22 -29.46
N THR A 181 33.42 -28.30 -30.36
CA THR A 181 34.37 -27.39 -31.00
C THR A 181 35.09 -26.52 -29.95
N PRO A 182 36.28 -25.97 -30.27
CA PRO A 182 36.96 -25.04 -29.38
C PRO A 182 36.11 -23.79 -29.07
N GLU A 183 35.33 -23.27 -30.03
CA GLU A 183 34.43 -22.14 -29.77
C GLU A 183 33.28 -22.52 -28.83
N GLY A 184 32.63 -23.67 -29.03
CA GLY A 184 31.55 -24.15 -28.16
C GLY A 184 32.02 -24.32 -26.70
N LYS A 185 33.21 -24.88 -26.49
CA LYS A 185 33.82 -25.00 -25.15
C LYS A 185 34.08 -23.64 -24.50
N ARG A 186 34.59 -22.68 -25.26
CA ARG A 186 34.85 -21.31 -24.76
C ARG A 186 33.56 -20.60 -24.33
N ILE A 187 32.49 -20.78 -25.09
CA ILE A 187 31.15 -20.24 -24.80
C ILE A 187 30.58 -20.87 -23.53
N THR A 188 30.66 -22.20 -23.44
CA THR A 188 30.24 -22.95 -22.23
C THR A 188 30.94 -22.43 -20.98
N TYR A 189 32.25 -22.18 -21.08
CA TYR A 189 33.03 -21.65 -19.96
C TYR A 189 32.56 -20.24 -19.54
N LYS A 190 32.34 -19.33 -20.51
CA LYS A 190 31.80 -17.99 -20.24
C LYS A 190 30.42 -18.06 -19.58
N TYR A 191 29.52 -18.89 -20.12
CA TYR A 191 28.19 -19.12 -19.57
C TYR A 191 28.29 -19.64 -18.12
N ASN A 192 29.07 -20.69 -17.86
CA ASN A 192 29.19 -21.27 -16.52
C ASN A 192 29.73 -20.26 -15.51
N LYS A 193 30.69 -19.42 -15.90
CA LYS A 193 31.21 -18.35 -15.05
C LYS A 193 30.13 -17.33 -14.71
N PHE A 194 29.35 -16.89 -15.69
CA PHE A 194 28.29 -15.90 -15.46
C PHE A 194 27.10 -16.51 -14.69
N ALA A 195 26.67 -17.72 -15.03
CA ALA A 195 25.65 -18.46 -14.31
C ALA A 195 26.01 -18.67 -12.83
N PHE A 196 27.29 -18.95 -12.53
CA PHE A 196 27.77 -19.03 -11.15
C PHE A 196 27.63 -17.70 -10.40
N VAL A 197 27.95 -16.57 -11.04
CA VAL A 197 27.77 -15.24 -10.45
C VAL A 197 26.30 -14.98 -10.16
N LEU A 198 25.40 -15.25 -11.11
CA LEU A 198 23.95 -15.09 -10.94
C LEU A 198 23.43 -15.94 -9.78
N ALA A 199 23.76 -17.24 -9.75
CA ALA A 199 23.35 -18.15 -8.67
C ALA A 199 23.89 -17.69 -7.30
N LYS A 200 25.14 -17.22 -7.24
CA LYS A 200 25.70 -16.65 -6.01
C LYS A 200 24.92 -15.41 -5.56
N THR A 201 24.52 -14.53 -6.48
CA THR A 201 23.77 -13.32 -6.13
C THR A 201 22.36 -13.59 -5.67
N GLU A 202 21.68 -14.60 -6.24
CA GLU A 202 20.39 -15.07 -5.72
C GLU A 202 20.52 -15.49 -4.24
N VAL A 203 21.54 -16.29 -3.91
CA VAL A 203 21.80 -16.72 -2.53
C VAL A 203 22.10 -15.51 -1.63
N LEU A 204 22.89 -14.53 -2.10
CA LEU A 204 23.20 -13.33 -1.32
C LEU A 204 21.94 -12.50 -1.02
N PHE A 205 21.04 -12.32 -2.01
CA PHE A 205 19.78 -11.62 -1.79
C PHE A 205 18.86 -12.37 -0.83
N HIS A 206 18.79 -13.69 -0.94
CA HIS A 206 18.02 -14.53 -0.01
C HIS A 206 18.58 -14.46 1.42
N VAL A 207 19.90 -14.50 1.59
CA VAL A 207 20.54 -14.33 2.91
C VAL A 207 20.34 -12.91 3.46
N ALA A 208 20.36 -11.89 2.61
CA ALA A 208 20.07 -10.51 3.02
C ALA A 208 18.63 -10.38 3.52
N TRP A 209 17.66 -10.99 2.82
CA TRP A 209 16.27 -11.07 3.26
C TRP A 209 16.13 -11.77 4.61
N PHE A 210 16.87 -12.86 4.86
CA PHE A 210 16.87 -13.53 6.17
C PHE A 210 17.25 -12.59 7.31
N LYS A 211 18.28 -11.76 7.12
CA LYS A 211 18.71 -10.78 8.14
C LYS A 211 17.70 -9.64 8.30
N SER A 212 16.95 -9.35 7.25
CA SER A 212 15.95 -8.29 7.24
C SER A 212 14.70 -8.66 8.04
N LEU A 213 14.48 -9.97 8.30
CA LEU A 213 13.44 -10.46 9.21
C LEU A 213 13.63 -9.96 10.65
N ASP A 214 14.88 -9.85 11.11
CA ASP A 214 15.18 -9.37 12.46
C ASP A 214 14.78 -7.90 12.58
N ALA A 215 15.13 -7.08 11.58
CA ALA A 215 14.70 -5.68 11.51
C ALA A 215 13.16 -5.54 11.50
N ALA A 216 12.45 -6.39 10.75
CA ALA A 216 10.99 -6.40 10.76
C ALA A 216 10.40 -6.79 12.12
N SER A 217 11.04 -7.69 12.87
CA SER A 217 10.66 -8.01 14.24
C SER A 217 10.90 -6.82 15.18
N ASP A 218 12.01 -6.10 15.01
CA ASP A 218 12.33 -4.92 15.81
C ASP A 218 11.29 -3.81 15.60
N CYS A 219 10.83 -3.61 14.36
CA CYS A 219 9.72 -2.68 14.06
C CYS A 219 8.43 -3.01 14.84
N LEU A 220 8.18 -4.29 15.14
CA LEU A 220 7.01 -4.71 15.93
C LEU A 220 7.16 -4.52 17.44
N GLN A 221 8.40 -4.40 17.93
CA GLN A 221 8.70 -4.10 19.34
C GLN A 221 8.62 -2.61 19.66
N VAL A 222 8.37 -1.76 18.66
CA VAL A 222 8.17 -0.33 18.84
C VAL A 222 6.76 -0.06 19.41
N PRO A 223 6.57 0.97 20.26
CA PRO A 223 5.25 1.37 20.72
C PRO A 223 4.29 1.71 19.58
N ILE A 224 2.99 1.44 19.77
CA ILE A 224 1.96 1.61 18.72
C ILE A 224 1.70 3.07 18.32
N LEU A 225 1.96 4.03 19.23
CA LEU A 225 1.82 5.46 18.98
C LEU A 225 3.16 6.19 19.12
N ALA A 226 3.34 7.22 18.29
CA ALA A 226 4.44 8.17 18.37
C ALA A 226 3.87 9.59 18.40
N ARG A 227 4.63 10.53 18.96
CA ARG A 227 4.26 11.95 18.91
C ARG A 227 4.89 12.61 17.67
N HIS A 228 4.10 13.39 16.94
CA HIS A 228 4.62 14.20 15.86
C HIS A 228 5.64 15.21 16.40
N PRO A 229 6.83 15.39 15.79
CA PRO A 229 7.91 16.23 16.33
C PRO A 229 7.53 17.71 16.48
N VAL A 230 6.69 18.23 15.59
CA VAL A 230 6.24 19.63 15.58
C VAL A 230 4.87 19.82 16.26
N THR A 231 3.82 19.13 15.80
CA THR A 231 2.45 19.33 16.31
C THR A 231 2.18 18.64 17.64
N LYS A 232 3.04 17.69 18.05
CA LYS A 232 2.86 16.82 19.23
C LYS A 232 1.62 15.91 19.17
N ASP A 233 0.96 15.85 18.02
CA ASP A 233 -0.21 14.99 17.81
C ASP A 233 0.17 13.51 17.84
N ALA A 234 -0.79 12.67 18.18
CA ALA A 234 -0.63 11.22 18.19
C ALA A 234 -0.65 10.67 16.77
N LEU A 235 0.46 10.07 16.35
CA LEU A 235 0.59 9.35 15.08
C LEU A 235 0.69 7.85 15.34
N ILE A 236 0.15 7.07 14.41
CA ILE A 236 0.32 5.62 14.42
C ILE A 236 1.76 5.30 14.01
N ASN A 237 2.49 4.65 14.90
CA ASN A 237 3.89 4.33 14.72
C ASN A 237 4.04 2.95 14.08
N PHE A 238 3.66 2.86 12.80
CA PHE A 238 3.75 1.62 12.03
C PHE A 238 4.67 1.80 10.83
N ASP A 239 5.63 0.90 10.68
CA ASP A 239 6.51 0.86 9.51
C ASP A 239 5.91 -0.03 8.41
N PRO A 240 5.60 0.52 7.21
CA PRO A 240 5.14 -0.27 6.06
C PRO A 240 6.09 -1.42 5.67
N TYR A 241 7.37 -1.34 6.07
CA TYR A 241 8.37 -2.36 5.86
C TYR A 241 7.94 -3.75 6.32
N VAL A 242 7.17 -3.85 7.41
CA VAL A 242 6.64 -5.14 7.90
C VAL A 242 5.75 -5.82 6.85
N PHE A 243 4.91 -5.07 6.14
CA PHE A 243 4.08 -5.63 5.08
C PHE A 243 4.86 -5.96 3.82
N GLU A 244 5.93 -5.23 3.54
CA GLU A 244 6.85 -5.52 2.45
C GLU A 244 7.51 -6.89 2.65
N VAL A 245 8.08 -7.14 3.84
CA VAL A 245 8.73 -8.41 4.20
C VAL A 245 7.75 -9.58 4.17
N VAL A 246 6.50 -9.35 4.57
CA VAL A 246 5.44 -10.35 4.50
C VAL A 246 5.08 -10.69 3.05
N LYS A 247 4.94 -9.67 2.18
CA LYS A 247 4.77 -9.89 0.74
C LYS A 247 5.95 -10.66 0.16
N GLU A 248 7.17 -10.30 0.54
CA GLU A 248 8.39 -11.00 0.09
C GLU A 248 8.35 -12.49 0.45
N ALA A 249 7.95 -12.85 1.67
CA ALA A 249 7.80 -14.24 2.06
C ALA A 249 6.85 -15.03 1.14
N PHE A 250 5.71 -14.45 0.75
CA PHE A 250 4.80 -15.10 -0.20
C PHE A 250 5.47 -15.36 -1.56
N TYR A 251 6.27 -14.41 -2.05
CA TYR A 251 7.02 -14.59 -3.28
C TYR A 251 8.19 -15.57 -3.14
N MET A 252 8.87 -15.63 -1.98
CA MET A 252 9.92 -16.63 -1.74
C MET A 252 9.37 -18.06 -1.84
N VAL A 253 8.17 -18.32 -1.31
CA VAL A 253 7.49 -19.61 -1.47
C VAL A 253 7.19 -19.91 -2.94
N LYS A 254 6.66 -18.93 -3.69
CA LYS A 254 6.39 -19.08 -5.13
C LYS A 254 7.66 -19.33 -5.95
N LEU A 255 8.78 -18.75 -5.52
CA LEU A 255 10.11 -18.99 -6.09
C LEU A 255 10.72 -20.32 -5.60
N GLY A 256 10.04 -21.09 -4.75
CA GLY A 256 10.58 -22.36 -4.24
C GLY A 256 11.80 -22.21 -3.34
N LEU A 257 11.99 -21.03 -2.74
CA LEU A 257 13.06 -20.77 -1.79
C LEU A 257 12.61 -21.13 -0.36
N PRO A 258 13.53 -21.60 0.51
CA PRO A 258 13.18 -21.93 1.87
C PRO A 258 12.85 -20.66 2.66
N VAL A 259 11.78 -20.74 3.45
CA VAL A 259 11.23 -19.64 4.24
C VAL A 259 11.40 -19.95 5.74
N PRO A 260 11.99 -19.04 6.54
CA PRO A 260 12.15 -19.24 7.98
C PRO A 260 10.83 -19.37 8.72
N ARG A 261 10.83 -20.12 9.83
CA ARG A 261 9.67 -20.17 10.73
C ARG A 261 9.37 -18.82 11.38
N ALA A 262 10.38 -17.96 11.57
CA ALA A 262 10.21 -16.64 12.17
C ALA A 262 9.17 -15.78 11.42
N ILE A 263 9.16 -15.82 10.09
CA ILE A 263 8.20 -15.03 9.29
C ILE A 263 6.78 -15.58 9.39
N ILE A 264 6.59 -16.88 9.70
CA ILE A 264 5.26 -17.48 9.86
C ILE A 264 4.54 -16.82 11.05
N ASN A 265 5.27 -16.58 12.15
CA ASN A 265 4.72 -15.88 13.30
C ASN A 265 4.29 -14.45 12.94
N ILE A 266 5.12 -13.74 12.16
CA ILE A 266 4.80 -12.38 11.68
C ILE A 266 3.57 -12.41 10.76
N ILE A 267 3.48 -13.38 9.83
CA ILE A 267 2.32 -13.54 8.93
C ILE A 267 1.04 -13.78 9.73
N HIS A 268 1.07 -14.63 10.75
CA HIS A 268 -0.08 -14.84 11.63
C HIS A 268 -0.44 -13.57 12.42
N ALA A 269 0.57 -12.81 12.87
CA ALA A 269 0.36 -11.54 13.54
C ALA A 269 -0.18 -10.44 12.60
N CYS A 270 0.10 -10.49 11.29
CA CYS A 270 -0.33 -9.44 10.34
C CYS A 270 -1.83 -9.16 10.35
N THR A 271 -2.66 -10.20 10.42
CA THR A 271 -4.12 -10.02 10.48
C THR A 271 -4.53 -9.26 11.75
N SER A 272 -3.89 -9.57 12.88
CA SER A 272 -4.07 -8.85 14.14
C SER A 272 -3.58 -7.41 14.03
N ILE A 273 -2.38 -7.20 13.49
CA ILE A 273 -1.77 -5.87 13.30
C ILE A 273 -2.64 -4.97 12.43
N ILE A 274 -3.15 -5.46 11.29
CA ILE A 274 -4.06 -4.69 10.41
C ILE A 274 -5.34 -4.31 11.15
N THR A 275 -5.88 -5.24 11.94
CA THR A 275 -7.08 -4.98 12.74
C THR A 275 -6.82 -3.93 13.81
N THR A 276 -5.70 -4.05 14.53
CA THR A 276 -5.22 -3.09 15.53
C THR A 276 -4.97 -1.71 14.93
N TYR A 277 -4.31 -1.64 13.78
CA TYR A 277 -4.05 -0.40 13.04
C TYR A 277 -5.35 0.33 12.72
N ARG A 278 -6.33 -0.38 12.14
CA ARG A 278 -7.64 0.19 11.80
C ARG A 278 -8.40 0.65 13.04
N LYS A 279 -8.39 -0.15 14.11
CA LYS A 279 -9.03 0.21 15.38
C LYS A 279 -8.41 1.47 15.98
N LEU A 280 -7.09 1.53 16.04
CA LEU A 280 -6.35 2.69 16.54
C LEU A 280 -6.67 3.95 15.73
N GLN A 281 -6.73 3.85 14.41
CA GLN A 281 -7.13 4.95 13.54
C GLN A 281 -8.56 5.44 13.86
N MET A 282 -9.51 4.53 14.06
CA MET A 282 -10.87 4.92 14.45
C MET A 282 -10.92 5.59 15.84
N GLN A 283 -10.16 5.08 16.81
CA GLN A 283 -10.12 5.62 18.17
C GLN A 283 -9.50 7.03 18.22
N LEU A 284 -8.45 7.30 17.43
CA LEU A 284 -7.87 8.64 17.33
C LEU A 284 -8.86 9.65 16.74
N VAL A 285 -9.55 9.26 15.66
CA VAL A 285 -10.58 10.09 15.03
C VAL A 285 -11.77 10.35 15.98
N GLU A 286 -12.22 9.32 16.71
CA GLU A 286 -13.26 9.46 17.72
C GLU A 286 -12.85 10.42 18.84
N TYR A 287 -11.59 10.36 19.29
CA TYR A 287 -11.08 11.27 20.30
C TYR A 287 -11.05 12.73 19.84
N ASP A 288 -10.62 12.98 18.60
CA ASP A 288 -10.64 14.33 18.02
C ASP A 288 -12.07 14.85 17.87
N HIS A 289 -13.02 14.00 17.47
CA HIS A 289 -14.44 14.37 17.44
C HIS A 289 -15.00 14.69 18.84
N LEU A 290 -14.63 13.92 19.87
CA LEU A 290 -15.04 14.22 21.26
C LEU A 290 -14.48 15.56 21.73
N LYS A 291 -13.23 15.89 21.38
CA LYS A 291 -12.64 17.22 21.68
C LYS A 291 -13.42 18.33 20.98
N GLN A 292 -13.71 18.18 19.68
CA GLN A 292 -14.46 19.18 18.91
C GLN A 292 -15.90 19.36 19.38
N ALA A 293 -16.51 18.31 19.97
CA ALA A 293 -17.86 18.38 20.50
C ALA A 293 -17.97 19.21 21.80
N ILE A 294 -16.85 19.52 22.47
CA ILE A 294 -16.84 20.33 23.68
C ILE A 294 -17.04 21.81 23.31
N PRO A 295 -18.07 22.49 23.84
CA PRO A 295 -18.19 23.94 23.70
C PRO A 295 -16.98 24.67 24.29
N GLU A 296 -16.47 25.69 23.62
CA GLU A 296 -15.26 26.43 24.04
C GLU A 296 -15.32 26.91 25.49
N MET A 297 -16.51 27.35 25.95
CA MET A 297 -16.74 27.79 27.33
C MET A 297 -16.50 26.70 28.39
N PHE A 298 -16.65 25.42 28.03
CA PHE A 298 -16.46 24.29 28.93
C PHE A 298 -15.07 23.65 28.79
N TRP A 299 -14.26 24.06 27.82
CA TRP A 299 -12.92 23.51 27.60
C TRP A 299 -12.03 23.50 28.86
N PRO A 300 -11.98 24.58 29.68
CA PRO A 300 -11.19 24.56 30.91
C PRO A 300 -11.74 23.58 31.96
N LEU A 301 -13.07 23.40 32.02
CA LEU A 301 -13.72 22.50 32.98
C LEU A 301 -13.64 21.03 32.56
N MET A 302 -13.40 20.76 31.27
CA MET A 302 -13.24 19.42 30.70
C MET A 302 -11.81 18.88 30.80
N GLN A 303 -10.82 19.71 31.19
CA GLN A 303 -9.42 19.30 31.29
C GLN A 303 -9.19 18.02 32.11
N PRO A 304 -9.87 17.78 33.26
CA PRO A 304 -9.68 16.55 34.03
C PRO A 304 -10.07 15.28 33.25
N SER A 305 -11.17 15.31 32.50
CA SER A 305 -11.61 14.17 31.66
C SER A 305 -10.71 13.96 30.45
N ILE A 306 -10.22 15.05 29.84
CA ILE A 306 -9.23 14.98 28.76
C ILE A 306 -7.93 14.35 29.28
N PHE A 307 -7.45 14.78 30.44
CA PHE A 307 -6.24 14.27 31.05
C PHE A 307 -6.33 12.79 31.43
N LYS A 308 -7.49 12.32 31.92
CA LYS A 308 -7.72 10.88 32.15
C LYS A 308 -7.53 10.09 30.85
N ILE A 309 -8.12 10.53 29.75
CA ILE A 309 -7.99 9.84 28.46
C ILE A 309 -6.54 9.90 27.96
N ASP A 310 -5.88 11.06 28.05
CA ASP A 310 -4.47 11.20 27.68
C ASP A 310 -3.57 10.28 28.54
N SER A 311 -3.90 10.07 29.81
CA SER A 311 -3.20 9.12 30.68
C SER A 311 -3.42 7.66 30.26
N LEU A 312 -4.62 7.32 29.77
CA LEU A 312 -4.90 6.00 29.21
C LEU A 312 -4.14 5.76 27.90
N PHE A 313 -3.89 6.82 27.11
CA PHE A 313 -3.05 6.73 25.92
C PHE A 313 -1.54 6.65 26.24
N TYR A 314 -1.09 7.02 27.44
CA TYR A 314 0.34 7.06 27.78
C TYR A 314 1.07 5.71 27.60
N PRO A 315 0.51 4.55 28.03
CA PRO A 315 1.08 3.24 27.74
C PRO A 315 1.28 2.96 26.24
N ALA A 316 0.41 3.48 25.37
CA ALA A 316 0.52 3.31 23.93
C ALA A 316 1.72 4.04 23.30
N PHE A 317 2.29 5.03 24.00
CA PHE A 317 3.53 5.71 23.59
C PHE A 317 4.80 5.08 24.15
N THR A 318 4.69 4.17 25.13
CA THR A 318 5.85 3.74 25.94
C THR A 318 5.99 2.22 26.02
N SER A 319 4.95 1.49 26.45
CA SER A 319 5.03 0.07 26.78
C SER A 319 4.27 -0.84 25.82
N ILE A 320 3.15 -0.38 25.24
CA ILE A 320 2.30 -1.22 24.39
C ILE A 320 2.89 -1.26 22.98
N THR A 321 3.41 -2.43 22.60
CA THR A 321 3.94 -2.74 21.27
C THR A 321 2.91 -3.42 20.38
N TRP A 322 3.21 -3.56 19.09
CA TRP A 322 2.29 -4.16 18.10
C TRP A 322 1.97 -5.64 18.36
N THR A 323 2.80 -6.33 19.15
CA THR A 323 2.60 -7.73 19.56
C THR A 323 2.16 -7.87 21.02
N SER A 324 1.85 -6.78 21.71
CA SER A 324 1.45 -6.83 23.13
C SER A 324 0.10 -7.53 23.32
N LEU A 325 0.03 -8.38 24.33
CA LEU A 325 -1.21 -9.06 24.76
C LEU A 325 -2.18 -8.11 25.47
N GLU A 326 -1.73 -6.91 25.84
CA GLU A 326 -2.52 -5.91 26.56
C GLU A 326 -3.42 -5.07 25.64
N LEU A 327 -3.21 -5.15 24.31
CA LEU A 327 -3.96 -4.39 23.30
C LEU A 327 -5.49 -4.50 23.45
N PRO A 328 -6.11 -5.70 23.64
CA PRO A 328 -7.56 -5.79 23.76
C PRO A 328 -8.13 -5.11 25.01
N ALA A 329 -7.40 -5.17 26.13
CA ALA A 329 -7.81 -4.52 27.38
C ALA A 329 -7.69 -2.99 27.23
N PHE A 330 -6.56 -2.52 26.69
CA PHE A 330 -6.34 -1.11 26.37
C PHE A 330 -7.46 -0.51 25.50
N PHE A 331 -7.84 -1.16 24.40
CA PHE A 331 -8.95 -0.66 23.56
C PHE A 331 -10.29 -0.65 24.30
N LYS A 332 -10.57 -1.66 25.12
CA LYS A 332 -11.81 -1.72 25.90
C LYS A 332 -11.89 -0.58 26.93
N ASP A 333 -10.78 -0.26 27.58
CA ASP A 333 -10.70 0.81 28.57
C ASP A 333 -10.82 2.19 27.92
N LEU A 334 -10.20 2.39 26.74
CA LEU A 334 -10.38 3.60 25.95
C LEU A 334 -11.82 3.79 25.49
N GLU A 335 -12.43 2.76 24.89
CA GLU A 335 -13.84 2.84 24.46
C GLU A 335 -14.77 3.15 25.64
N LYS A 336 -14.48 2.61 26.83
CA LYS A 336 -15.24 2.92 28.04
C LYS A 336 -15.08 4.39 28.42
N ALA A 337 -13.86 4.92 28.44
CA ALA A 337 -13.59 6.32 28.75
C ALA A 337 -14.23 7.28 27.72
N PHE A 338 -14.21 6.93 26.43
CA PHE A 338 -14.87 7.69 25.37
C PHE A 338 -16.38 7.75 25.55
N ARG A 339 -17.02 6.60 25.87
CA ARG A 339 -18.45 6.56 26.18
C ARG A 339 -18.80 7.41 27.41
N GLU A 340 -18.01 7.33 28.47
CA GLU A 340 -18.19 8.14 29.69
C GLU A 340 -18.08 9.64 29.38
N MET A 341 -17.05 10.06 28.65
CA MET A 341 -16.84 11.45 28.24
C MET A 341 -17.94 11.94 27.30
N GLY A 342 -18.36 11.14 26.32
CA GLY A 342 -19.43 11.47 25.40
C GLY A 342 -20.77 11.66 26.11
N LEU A 343 -21.11 10.80 27.07
CA LEU A 343 -22.29 10.97 27.92
C LEU A 343 -22.19 12.24 28.76
N PHE A 344 -21.02 12.52 29.33
CA PHE A 344 -20.78 13.72 30.12
C PHE A 344 -20.98 15.00 29.27
N ILE A 345 -20.36 15.08 28.09
CA ILE A 345 -20.52 16.20 27.14
C ILE A 345 -22.00 16.38 26.78
N LYS A 346 -22.68 15.28 26.44
CA LYS A 346 -24.11 15.33 26.09
C LYS A 346 -24.94 15.92 27.24
N THR A 347 -24.76 15.42 28.46
CA THR A 347 -25.53 15.93 29.62
C THR A 347 -25.26 17.40 29.92
N VAL A 348 -24.00 17.84 29.83
CA VAL A 348 -23.60 19.24 30.00
C VAL A 348 -24.24 20.13 28.93
N CYS A 349 -24.17 19.71 27.67
CA CYS A 349 -24.78 20.42 26.56
C CYS A 349 -26.31 20.47 26.70
N ASP A 350 -26.95 19.37 27.06
CA ASP A 350 -28.40 19.32 27.29
C ASP A 350 -28.82 20.31 28.39
N ILE A 351 -28.10 20.35 29.52
CA ILE A 351 -28.39 21.32 30.60
C ILE A 351 -28.23 22.76 30.08
N LYS A 352 -27.17 23.04 29.33
CA LYS A 352 -26.92 24.38 28.77
C LYS A 352 -28.01 24.80 27.79
N TYR A 353 -28.23 24.03 26.72
CA TYR A 353 -29.12 24.45 25.63
C TYR A 353 -30.60 24.32 26.00
N SER A 354 -31.00 23.23 26.68
CA SER A 354 -32.43 22.96 26.92
C SER A 354 -32.97 23.58 28.21
N ARG A 355 -32.13 23.79 29.23
CA ARG A 355 -32.57 24.32 30.53
C ARG A 355 -32.19 25.77 30.73
N ILE A 356 -30.97 26.16 30.36
CA ILE A 356 -30.48 27.53 30.54
C ILE A 356 -30.89 28.40 29.34
N ASP A 357 -30.41 28.09 28.14
CA ASP A 357 -30.64 28.93 26.95
C ASP A 357 -32.12 29.03 26.60
N ALA A 358 -32.88 27.92 26.66
CA ALA A 358 -34.32 27.95 26.40
C ALA A 358 -35.06 28.89 27.37
N LYS A 359 -34.63 28.97 28.64
CA LYS A 359 -35.21 29.90 29.63
C LYS A 359 -34.76 31.33 29.42
N LEU A 360 -33.50 31.55 29.03
CA LEU A 360 -33.01 32.87 28.63
C LEU A 360 -33.75 33.40 27.40
N ASN A 361 -33.97 32.56 26.39
CA ASN A 361 -34.76 32.92 25.21
C ASN A 361 -36.22 33.19 25.58
N GLN A 362 -36.81 32.40 26.47
CA GLN A 362 -38.16 32.67 26.99
C GLN A 362 -38.25 34.04 27.67
N ILE A 363 -37.23 34.42 28.45
CA ILE A 363 -37.16 35.75 29.08
C ILE A 363 -37.04 36.85 28.01
N ALA A 364 -36.19 36.65 27.00
CA ALA A 364 -35.99 37.60 25.92
C ALA A 364 -37.25 37.84 25.07
N ASP A 365 -38.04 36.78 24.83
CA ASP A 365 -39.26 36.83 24.02
C ASP A 365 -40.51 37.29 24.80
N THR A 366 -40.38 37.54 26.11
CA THR A 366 -41.54 37.93 26.94
C THR A 366 -41.94 39.38 26.65
N PRO A 367 -43.16 39.64 26.13
CA PRO A 367 -43.62 41.00 25.87
C PRO A 367 -43.88 41.74 27.19
N MET A 368 -43.26 42.90 27.37
CA MET A 368 -43.40 43.71 28.59
C MET A 368 -44.74 44.45 28.69
N CYS A 369 -45.38 44.69 27.54
CA CYS A 369 -46.66 45.37 27.44
C CYS A 369 -47.63 44.54 26.60
N TYR A 370 -48.86 44.38 27.09
CA TYR A 370 -49.92 43.74 26.33
C TYR A 370 -50.73 44.81 25.60
N VAL A 371 -50.84 44.68 24.28
CA VAL A 371 -51.72 45.53 23.46
C VAL A 371 -53.05 44.78 23.27
N PRO A 372 -54.21 45.37 23.60
CA PRO A 372 -55.48 44.69 23.45
C PRO A 372 -55.83 44.46 21.97
N SER A 373 -56.14 43.20 21.63
CA SER A 373 -56.49 42.81 20.26
C SER A 373 -57.99 42.89 19.94
N THR A 374 -58.85 42.96 20.96
CA THR A 374 -60.31 42.80 20.83
C THR A 374 -61.11 44.06 21.16
N GLU A 375 -60.73 44.86 22.16
CA GLU A 375 -61.41 46.11 22.53
C GLU A 375 -60.40 47.22 22.85
N PRO A 376 -60.57 48.45 22.35
CA PRO A 376 -59.65 49.55 22.61
C PRO A 376 -59.76 50.00 24.06
N TRP A 377 -58.65 49.92 24.81
CA TRP A 377 -58.60 50.39 26.19
C TRP A 377 -58.49 51.92 26.26
N THR A 378 -59.11 52.52 27.28
CA THR A 378 -58.83 53.91 27.63
C THR A 378 -57.42 54.07 28.20
N VAL A 379 -56.87 55.30 28.19
CA VAL A 379 -55.50 55.57 28.69
C VAL A 379 -55.34 55.15 30.17
N ALA A 380 -56.37 55.38 31.00
CA ALA A 380 -56.36 55.01 32.41
C ALA A 380 -56.39 53.49 32.61
N GLU A 381 -57.22 52.77 31.85
CA GLU A 381 -57.30 51.31 31.88
C GLU A 381 -56.01 50.66 31.35
N PHE A 382 -55.42 51.22 30.29
CA PHE A 382 -54.13 50.76 29.77
C PHE A 382 -53.03 50.92 30.82
N MET A 383 -52.96 52.06 31.52
CA MET A 383 -51.97 52.27 32.58
C MET A 383 -52.16 51.30 33.75
N GLN A 384 -53.39 51.07 34.20
CA GLN A 384 -53.68 50.15 35.29
C GLN A 384 -53.38 48.70 34.90
N ASN A 385 -53.84 48.24 33.74
CA ASN A 385 -53.60 46.89 33.22
C ASN A 385 -52.11 46.63 32.97
N THR A 386 -51.39 47.63 32.45
CA THR A 386 -49.92 47.54 32.27
C THR A 386 -49.21 47.45 33.61
N LYS A 387 -49.66 48.18 34.64
CA LYS A 387 -49.07 48.15 35.98
C LYS A 387 -49.29 46.80 36.67
N GLU A 388 -50.49 46.22 36.56
CA GLU A 388 -50.78 44.89 37.11
C GLU A 388 -50.03 43.80 36.34
N HIS A 389 -49.98 43.90 35.02
CA HIS A 389 -49.24 42.95 34.17
C HIS A 389 -47.73 43.00 34.45
N THR A 390 -47.13 44.18 34.57
CA THR A 390 -45.69 44.33 34.85
C THR A 390 -45.30 43.81 36.23
N LEU A 391 -46.16 43.92 37.24
CA LEU A 391 -45.94 43.30 38.56
C LEU A 391 -45.94 41.77 38.46
N ALA A 392 -46.95 41.19 37.81
CA ALA A 392 -47.04 39.74 37.62
C ALA A 392 -45.89 39.19 36.75
N LEU A 393 -45.52 39.91 35.69
CA LEU A 393 -44.36 39.60 34.86
C LEU A 393 -43.06 39.67 35.66
N GLY A 394 -42.88 40.69 36.51
CA GLY A 394 -41.71 40.84 37.36
C GLY A 394 -41.50 39.64 38.30
N GLU A 395 -42.58 39.13 38.90
CA GLU A 395 -42.52 37.91 39.71
C GLU A 395 -42.16 36.67 38.89
N ASN A 396 -42.73 36.54 37.68
CA ASN A 396 -42.45 35.42 36.79
C ASN A 396 -41.01 35.43 36.29
N LEU A 397 -40.51 36.58 35.84
CA LEU A 397 -39.12 36.77 35.43
C LEU A 397 -38.15 36.47 36.57
N ASN A 398 -38.47 36.90 37.81
CA ASN A 398 -37.64 36.59 38.97
C ASN A 398 -37.61 35.08 39.27
N LYS A 399 -38.76 34.38 39.14
CA LYS A 399 -38.81 32.91 39.26
C LYS A 399 -37.96 32.23 38.19
N MET A 400 -38.05 32.67 36.94
CA MET A 400 -37.24 32.14 35.84
C MET A 400 -35.75 32.36 36.06
N ASN A 401 -35.36 33.57 36.50
CA ASN A 401 -33.97 33.88 36.80
C ASN A 401 -33.41 33.00 37.94
N LYS A 402 -34.19 32.80 39.01
CA LYS A 402 -33.80 31.89 40.10
C LYS A 402 -33.61 30.45 39.62
N MET A 403 -34.51 29.94 38.78
CA MET A 403 -34.37 28.59 38.20
C MET A 403 -33.11 28.46 37.32
N ILE A 404 -32.76 29.51 36.58
CA ILE A 404 -31.50 29.55 35.80
C ILE A 404 -30.31 29.50 36.74
N CYS A 405 -30.26 30.34 37.78
CA CYS A 405 -29.19 30.32 38.77
C CYS A 405 -29.03 28.93 39.42
N ASP A 406 -30.13 28.32 39.87
CA ASP A 406 -30.11 26.99 40.49
C ASP A 406 -29.58 25.92 39.51
N THR A 407 -29.97 26.01 38.23
CA THR A 407 -29.48 25.11 37.18
C THR A 407 -28.00 25.30 36.87
N VAL A 408 -27.49 26.54 36.90
CA VAL A 408 -26.05 26.82 36.75
C VAL A 408 -25.27 26.24 37.93
N TYR A 409 -25.78 26.37 39.16
CA TYR A 409 -25.15 25.73 40.33
C TYR A 409 -25.14 24.20 40.23
N GLU A 410 -26.21 23.59 39.73
CA GLU A 410 -26.27 22.16 39.46
C GLU A 410 -25.22 21.74 38.42
N LEU A 411 -25.09 22.49 37.32
CA LEU A 411 -24.09 22.25 36.29
C LEU A 411 -22.66 22.33 36.85
N LEU A 412 -22.35 23.34 37.66
CA LEU A 412 -21.05 23.48 38.31
C LEU A 412 -20.75 22.32 39.26
N ARG A 413 -21.73 21.90 40.07
CA ARG A 413 -21.59 20.72 40.94
C ARG A 413 -21.34 19.46 40.12
N PHE A 414 -21.99 19.32 38.98
CA PHE A 414 -21.79 18.18 38.08
C PHE A 414 -20.35 18.12 37.55
N PHE A 415 -19.77 19.25 37.12
CA PHE A 415 -18.36 19.34 36.73
C PHE A 415 -17.39 19.02 37.88
N VAL A 416 -17.62 19.58 39.07
CA VAL A 416 -16.76 19.34 40.24
C VAL A 416 -16.78 17.86 40.65
N ASN A 417 -17.97 17.26 40.72
CA ASN A 417 -18.11 15.85 41.05
C ASN A 417 -17.41 14.96 40.03
N ASN A 418 -17.56 15.25 38.74
CA ASN A 418 -16.86 14.52 37.69
C ASN A 418 -15.34 14.65 37.82
N ALA A 419 -14.82 15.87 37.95
CA ALA A 419 -13.39 16.12 38.13
C ALA A 419 -12.80 15.36 39.33
N PHE A 420 -13.54 15.28 40.45
CA PHE A 420 -13.13 14.51 41.62
C PHE A 420 -13.06 13.00 41.35
N GLN A 421 -14.05 12.44 40.62
CA GLN A 421 -14.04 11.03 40.25
C GLN A 421 -12.88 10.70 39.30
N GLU A 422 -12.62 11.57 38.32
CA GLU A 422 -11.50 11.37 37.38
C GLU A 422 -10.15 11.43 38.10
N TYR A 423 -9.97 12.38 39.01
CA TYR A 423 -8.74 12.47 39.81
C TYR A 423 -8.51 11.19 40.63
N LYS A 424 -9.56 10.69 41.30
CA LYS A 424 -9.48 9.46 42.09
C LYS A 424 -9.18 8.23 41.23
N ALA A 425 -9.73 8.17 40.02
CA ALA A 425 -9.43 7.11 39.07
C ALA A 425 -7.95 7.13 38.66
N ILE A 426 -7.42 8.32 38.34
CA ILE A 426 -6.02 8.52 37.99
C ILE A 426 -5.09 8.12 39.16
N GLU A 427 -5.40 8.56 40.38
CA GLU A 427 -4.64 8.19 41.58
C GLU A 427 -4.61 6.68 41.80
N SER A 428 -5.75 6.00 41.58
CA SER A 428 -5.82 4.53 41.66
C SER A 428 -4.98 3.84 40.60
N MET A 429 -4.91 4.38 39.37
CA MET A 429 -4.08 3.85 38.29
C MET A 429 -2.59 3.94 38.67
N TYR A 430 -2.12 5.12 39.06
CA TYR A 430 -0.73 5.32 39.49
C TYR A 430 -0.35 4.47 40.71
N ALA A 431 -1.27 4.31 41.68
CA ALA A 431 -1.03 3.46 42.84
C ALA A 431 -0.91 1.97 42.48
N GLN A 432 -1.58 1.51 41.43
CA GLN A 432 -1.41 0.15 40.90
C GLN A 432 -0.06 0.01 40.19
N ASP A 433 0.30 0.96 39.33
CA ASP A 433 1.58 0.96 38.63
C ASP A 433 2.77 0.99 39.60
N GLN A 434 2.66 1.75 40.69
CA GLN A 434 3.68 1.80 41.72
C GLN A 434 3.78 0.50 42.52
N LYS A 435 2.66 -0.19 42.79
CA LYS A 435 2.69 -1.53 43.40
C LYS A 435 3.34 -2.57 42.48
N ILE A 436 3.13 -2.46 41.17
CA ILE A 436 3.77 -3.32 40.17
C ILE A 436 5.28 -3.03 40.14
N ALA A 437 5.69 -1.76 40.08
CA ALA A 437 7.09 -1.35 40.13
C ALA A 437 7.80 -1.76 41.45
N ASP A 438 7.11 -1.67 42.58
CA ASP A 438 7.60 -2.13 43.88
C ASP A 438 7.71 -3.66 43.95
N HIS A 439 6.77 -4.39 43.34
CA HIS A 439 6.84 -5.84 43.24
C HIS A 439 7.99 -6.28 42.31
N GLU A 440 8.17 -5.63 41.17
CA GLU A 440 9.24 -5.92 40.22
C GLU A 440 10.62 -5.53 40.76
N SER A 441 10.74 -4.44 41.52
CA SER A 441 11.98 -4.05 42.18
C SER A 441 12.34 -4.99 43.34
N ARG A 442 11.34 -5.51 44.07
CA ARG A 442 11.53 -6.59 45.06
C ARG A 442 12.01 -7.89 44.42
N LEU A 443 11.58 -8.18 43.18
CA LEU A 443 12.07 -9.32 42.40
C LEU A 443 13.47 -9.08 41.81
N ARG A 444 13.79 -7.85 41.40
CA ARG A 444 15.05 -7.52 40.70
C ARG A 444 16.25 -7.22 41.61
N ASN A 445 16.08 -6.88 42.89
CA ASN A 445 17.20 -6.50 43.77
C ASN A 445 17.21 -7.24 45.12
N HIS A 446 17.93 -8.37 45.25
CA HIS A 446 19.35 -8.41 45.66
C HIS A 446 20.32 -7.75 44.64
N ARG A 447 20.31 -6.41 44.57
CA ARG A 447 21.49 -5.54 44.34
C ARG A 447 21.06 -4.09 44.11
N ARG A 448 21.42 -3.24 45.07
CA ARG A 448 21.45 -1.77 45.00
C ARG A 448 20.09 -1.07 45.03
N ARG A 449 19.73 -0.68 46.26
CA ARG A 449 19.00 0.55 46.56
C ARG A 449 19.69 1.73 45.89
N ASN A 450 18.96 2.48 45.08
CA ASN A 450 18.90 3.94 45.05
C ASN A 450 18.44 4.41 43.67
N SER A 451 17.13 4.66 43.52
CA SER A 451 16.58 5.78 42.74
C SER A 451 15.05 5.67 42.63
N PHE A 452 14.32 6.42 43.45
CA PHE A 452 13.04 7.06 43.13
C PHE A 452 12.84 8.19 44.16
N PRO A 453 12.09 9.28 43.88
CA PRO A 453 11.36 9.61 42.65
C PRO A 453 11.63 11.04 42.11
N MET A 454 11.56 11.21 40.78
CA MET A 454 11.54 12.52 40.11
C MET A 454 10.31 12.62 39.19
N VAL A 455 9.09 12.55 39.75
CA VAL A 455 7.85 12.91 39.02
C VAL A 455 6.86 13.69 39.91
N PHE A 456 7.18 13.94 41.18
CA PHE A 456 6.34 14.80 42.04
C PHE A 456 6.52 16.31 41.78
N ARG A 457 7.39 16.71 40.83
CA ARG A 457 7.64 18.12 40.51
C ARG A 457 6.68 18.73 39.50
N ASP A 458 5.95 17.90 38.74
CA ASP A 458 4.96 18.39 37.77
C ASP A 458 3.53 18.42 38.35
N CYS A 459 3.39 18.28 39.67
CA CYS A 459 2.20 18.68 40.43
C CYS A 459 2.06 20.21 40.49
N GLN A 460 2.26 20.92 39.39
CA GLN A 460 1.79 22.30 39.21
C GLN A 460 0.25 22.36 39.13
N LEU A 461 -0.45 21.22 38.99
CA LEU A 461 -1.92 21.16 38.94
C LEU A 461 -2.62 21.50 40.26
N LEU A 462 -1.94 21.36 41.41
CA LEU A 462 -2.50 21.70 42.73
C LEU A 462 -2.65 23.21 42.93
N MET A 463 -1.72 24.02 42.39
CA MET A 463 -1.86 25.49 42.40
C MET A 463 -2.86 25.99 41.35
N VAL A 464 -2.95 25.32 40.20
CA VAL A 464 -3.88 25.73 39.13
C VAL A 464 -5.33 25.61 39.59
N LEU A 465 -5.70 24.65 40.45
CA LEU A 465 -7.06 24.49 40.96
C LEU A 465 -7.45 25.50 42.04
N GLU A 466 -6.53 25.92 42.91
CA GLU A 466 -6.81 26.96 43.91
C GLU A 466 -6.91 28.35 43.24
N ASP A 467 -6.07 28.65 42.25
CA ASP A 467 -6.15 29.92 41.49
C ASP A 467 -7.32 29.93 40.48
N TYR A 468 -7.71 28.79 39.88
CA TYR A 468 -8.86 28.70 38.97
C TYR A 468 -10.21 28.86 39.67
N GLN A 469 -10.35 28.37 40.91
CA GLN A 469 -11.60 28.49 41.69
C GLN A 469 -11.92 29.96 42.04
N ALA A 470 -10.92 30.83 42.18
CA ALA A 470 -11.15 32.22 42.59
C ALA A 470 -11.40 33.17 41.40
N THR A 471 -10.65 33.02 40.32
CA THR A 471 -10.61 34.01 39.22
C THR A 471 -11.71 33.80 38.18
N THR A 472 -11.98 32.58 37.75
CA THR A 472 -13.03 32.30 36.73
C THR A 472 -14.44 32.31 37.32
N PHE A 473 -14.58 31.89 38.59
CA PHE A 473 -15.84 31.92 39.34
C PHE A 473 -16.30 33.36 39.62
N SER A 474 -15.38 34.27 39.94
CA SER A 474 -15.70 35.70 40.04
C SER A 474 -16.00 36.30 38.68
N PHE A 475 -15.23 36.01 37.63
CA PHE A 475 -15.44 36.64 36.32
C PHE A 475 -16.76 36.25 35.67
N LEU A 476 -17.13 34.96 35.62
CA LEU A 476 -18.38 34.52 34.98
C LEU A 476 -19.62 34.96 35.77
N VAL A 477 -19.58 34.86 37.11
CA VAL A 477 -20.69 35.31 37.97
C VAL A 477 -20.81 36.84 37.92
N PHE A 478 -19.71 37.59 37.93
CA PHE A 478 -19.72 39.05 37.85
C PHE A 478 -20.13 39.54 36.45
N SER A 479 -19.71 38.86 35.37
CA SER A 479 -20.10 39.21 33.99
C SER A 479 -21.60 39.00 33.76
N TYR A 480 -22.14 37.84 34.18
CA TYR A 480 -23.57 37.55 34.05
C TYR A 480 -24.42 38.40 35.01
N TYR A 481 -23.96 38.63 36.24
CA TYR A 481 -24.66 39.48 37.21
C TYR A 481 -24.65 40.96 36.78
N VAL A 482 -23.56 41.45 36.17
CA VAL A 482 -23.49 42.82 35.61
C VAL A 482 -24.34 42.95 34.35
N LEU A 483 -24.35 41.99 33.41
CA LEU A 483 -25.22 42.05 32.22
C LEU A 483 -26.71 42.06 32.62
N ILE A 484 -27.13 41.15 33.50
CA ILE A 484 -28.52 41.05 33.96
C ILE A 484 -28.93 42.31 34.75
N ARG A 485 -28.03 42.86 35.58
CA ARG A 485 -28.33 44.08 36.35
C ARG A 485 -28.30 45.34 35.49
N VAL A 486 -27.52 45.38 34.41
CA VAL A 486 -27.50 46.50 33.45
C VAL A 486 -28.73 46.46 32.54
N GLU A 487 -29.16 45.30 32.06
CA GLU A 487 -30.37 45.16 31.23
C GLU A 487 -31.67 45.36 32.04
N CYS A 488 -31.78 44.78 33.25
CA CYS A 488 -32.95 45.04 34.11
C CYS A 488 -33.02 46.50 34.56
N ARG A 489 -31.88 47.16 34.85
CA ARG A 489 -31.87 48.56 35.31
C ARG A 489 -32.06 49.54 34.14
N SER A 490 -31.53 49.26 32.95
CA SER A 490 -31.86 50.03 31.74
C SER A 490 -33.33 49.88 31.33
N SER A 491 -33.91 48.68 31.42
CA SER A 491 -35.32 48.42 31.14
C SER A 491 -36.26 49.14 32.13
N MET A 492 -35.95 49.12 33.43
CA MET A 492 -36.71 49.83 34.46
C MET A 492 -36.59 51.36 34.34
N ILE A 493 -35.40 51.88 34.05
CA ILE A 493 -35.18 53.33 33.87
C ILE A 493 -35.83 53.83 32.57
N PHE A 494 -35.87 53.00 31.52
CA PHE A 494 -36.51 53.33 30.24
C PHE A 494 -38.04 53.35 30.36
N THR A 495 -38.64 52.40 31.07
CA THR A 495 -40.07 52.41 31.39
C THR A 495 -40.45 53.55 32.34
N GLU A 496 -39.64 53.84 33.36
CA GLU A 496 -39.90 54.96 34.27
C GLU A 496 -39.74 56.34 33.59
N ARG A 497 -38.83 56.47 32.60
CA ARG A 497 -38.69 57.67 31.76
C ARG A 497 -39.82 57.83 30.75
N ILE A 498 -40.33 56.74 30.17
CA ILE A 498 -41.50 56.78 29.28
C ILE A 498 -42.76 57.15 30.08
N ILE A 499 -42.94 56.59 31.28
CA ILE A 499 -44.06 56.94 32.17
C ILE A 499 -43.95 58.40 32.63
N LYS A 500 -42.74 58.91 32.94
CA LYS A 500 -42.52 60.33 33.26
C LYS A 500 -42.66 61.26 32.05
N MET A 501 -42.32 60.84 30.83
CA MET A 501 -42.55 61.64 29.61
C MET A 501 -44.03 61.72 29.23
N ILE A 502 -44.79 60.64 29.44
CA ILE A 502 -46.24 60.62 29.18
C ILE A 502 -46.99 61.45 30.24
N ALA A 503 -46.52 61.48 31.49
CA ALA A 503 -47.10 62.29 32.56
C ALA A 503 -46.77 63.80 32.51
N VAL A 504 -45.83 64.23 31.66
CA VAL A 504 -45.43 65.65 31.52
C VAL A 504 -46.07 66.32 30.28
N ASN A 505 -46.67 65.54 29.38
CA ASN A 505 -47.35 66.03 28.18
C ASN A 505 -48.89 65.90 28.21
N TYR A 506 -49.48 65.79 29.42
CA TYR A 506 -50.92 65.95 29.67
C TYR A 506 -51.16 66.93 30.81
#